data_AF-J3L3C3-F1
#
_entry.id   AF-J3L3C3-F1
#
_cell.length_a   1.000
_cell.length_b   1.000
_cell.length_c   1.000
_cell.angle_alpha   90.00
_cell.angle_beta   90.00
_cell.angle_gamma   90.00
#
_symmetry.space_group_name_H-M   'P 1'
#
loop_
_entity.id
_entity.type
_entity.pdbx_description
1 polymer ?
#
loop_
_entity_poly.entity_id
_entity_poly.type
_entity_poly.pdbx_seq_one_letter_code
_entity_poly.pdbx_strand_id
1 'polypeptide(L)'
;MQVSGDTRWYQAVPYGSKWYHMMLVSLTGLLEVKGTTYTHTDKVKQDAHDMLVSENTITVYHNDYVTYHLDLDVNGTNNSFIKSTVTAIRDTGCDTPRRSYWTVRREVAEREANGEVDLGAVKI
;
A
#
# COMPACT_ATOMS: atom_id res chain seq x y z
N MET A 1 4.57 14.18 -15.61
CA MET A 1 3.69 13.55 -14.62
C MET A 1 3.03 14.61 -13.74
N GLN A 2 1.75 14.45 -13.44
CA GLN A 2 0.98 15.26 -12.49
C GLN A 2 0.37 14.32 -11.45
N VAL A 3 0.60 14.64 -10.18
CA VAL A 3 0.06 13.92 -9.03
C VAL A 3 -0.99 14.81 -8.37
N SER A 4 -2.17 14.27 -8.09
CA SER A 4 -3.19 14.95 -7.29
C SER A 4 -3.55 14.10 -6.08
N GLY A 5 -3.61 14.73 -4.90
CA GLY A 5 -4.16 14.16 -3.68
C GLY A 5 -5.53 14.77 -3.41
N ASP A 6 -6.49 13.94 -3.02
CA ASP A 6 -7.83 14.41 -2.65
C ASP A 6 -8.30 13.70 -1.38
N THR A 7 -8.92 14.48 -0.49
CA THR A 7 -9.63 14.01 0.70
C THR A 7 -11.10 14.33 0.52
N ARG A 8 -11.89 13.31 0.17
CA ARG A 8 -13.32 13.46 -0.11
C ARG A 8 -14.21 12.94 1.01
N TRP A 9 -15.33 13.62 1.17
CA TRP A 9 -16.46 13.16 1.97
C TRP A 9 -17.31 12.19 1.16
N TYR A 10 -17.54 10.99 1.70
CA TYR A 10 -18.48 10.02 1.12
C TYR A 10 -19.65 9.77 2.07
N GLN A 11 -20.87 9.86 1.54
CA GLN A 11 -22.09 9.40 2.22
C GLN A 11 -22.37 7.97 1.75
N ALA A 12 -22.23 7.00 2.66
CA ALA A 12 -22.39 5.59 2.35
C ALA A 12 -23.41 4.93 3.29
N VAL A 13 -24.62 5.48 3.44
CA VAL A 13 -25.81 4.73 3.90
C VAL A 13 -27.10 5.53 3.70
N PRO A 14 -28.26 4.86 3.41
CA PRO A 14 -29.56 5.53 3.30
C PRO A 14 -30.13 5.97 4.67
N TYR A 15 -29.54 5.53 5.78
CA TYR A 15 -29.99 5.86 7.14
C TYR A 15 -28.78 6.23 8.01
N GLY A 16 -28.52 7.54 8.14
CA GLY A 16 -27.60 8.10 9.13
C GLY A 16 -26.47 8.96 8.55
N SER A 17 -26.05 9.96 9.34
CA SER A 17 -24.94 10.87 9.04
C SER A 17 -23.61 10.25 9.47
N LYS A 18 -23.10 9.28 8.71
CA LYS A 18 -21.71 8.80 8.87
C LYS A 18 -20.85 9.33 7.73
N TRP A 19 -19.83 10.09 8.10
CA TRP A 19 -18.84 10.66 7.20
C TRP A 19 -17.55 9.87 7.34
N TYR A 20 -16.92 9.55 6.22
CA TYR A 20 -15.61 8.93 6.18
C TYR A 20 -14.61 9.89 5.54
N HIS A 21 -13.39 9.87 6.07
CA HIS A 21 -12.23 10.46 5.40
C HIS A 21 -11.53 9.35 4.61
N MET A 22 -11.32 9.59 3.31
CA MET A 22 -10.56 8.73 2.42
C MET A 22 -9.42 9.53 1.82
N MET A 23 -8.21 8.98 1.83
CA MET A 23 -7.05 9.54 1.13
C MET A 23 -6.90 8.82 -0.21
N LEU A 24 -6.91 9.57 -1.31
CA LEU A 24 -6.76 9.04 -2.66
C LEU A 24 -5.64 9.76 -3.39
N VAL A 25 -4.84 9.01 -4.16
CA VAL A 25 -3.85 9.53 -5.10
C VAL A 25 -4.29 9.16 -6.50
N SER A 26 -4.15 10.10 -7.45
CA SER A 26 -4.34 9.83 -8.87
C SER A 26 -3.18 10.41 -9.67
N LEU A 27 -2.70 9.63 -10.64
CA LEU A 27 -1.54 9.92 -11.49
C LEU A 27 -2.01 10.14 -12.94
N THR A 28 -1.57 11.24 -13.54
CA THR A 28 -1.86 11.58 -14.95
C THR A 28 -0.69 12.36 -15.56
N GLY A 29 -0.82 12.75 -16.82
CA GLY A 29 0.16 13.53 -17.57
C GLY A 29 0.96 12.70 -18.57
N LEU A 30 2.12 13.21 -18.96
CA LEU A 30 2.99 12.59 -19.96
C LEU A 30 4.05 11.70 -19.31
N LEU A 31 4.36 10.61 -20.01
CA LEU A 31 5.40 9.64 -19.68
C LEU A 31 6.79 10.23 -19.90
N GLU A 32 7.74 9.92 -19.03
CA GLU A 32 9.15 10.16 -19.31
C GLU A 32 9.65 9.12 -20.32
N VAL A 33 10.24 9.61 -21.42
CA VAL A 33 10.64 8.76 -22.54
C VAL A 33 12.07 9.02 -22.96
N LYS A 34 12.69 7.98 -23.51
CA LYS A 34 14.02 8.02 -24.11
C LYS A 34 13.94 7.70 -25.60
N GLY A 35 14.70 8.44 -26.40
CA GLY A 35 14.83 8.18 -27.83
C GLY A 35 15.62 6.90 -28.13
N THR A 36 15.19 6.14 -29.12
CA THR A 36 15.87 4.93 -29.61
C THR A 36 15.78 4.80 -31.13
N THR A 37 16.61 3.94 -31.73
CA THR A 37 16.50 3.57 -33.15
C THR A 37 15.48 2.46 -33.42
N TYR A 38 14.87 1.88 -32.36
CA TYR A 38 13.89 0.81 -32.52
C TYR A 38 12.57 1.33 -33.08
N THR A 39 12.04 0.59 -34.04
CA THR A 39 10.74 0.90 -34.66
C THR A 39 9.66 -0.13 -34.33
N HIS A 40 10.05 -1.33 -33.90
CA HIS A 40 9.17 -2.47 -33.60
C HIS A 40 9.73 -3.27 -32.41
N THR A 41 8.87 -3.98 -31.69
CA THR A 41 9.22 -4.69 -30.45
C THR A 41 10.19 -5.85 -30.65
N ASP A 42 10.18 -6.50 -31.81
CA ASP A 42 11.10 -7.58 -32.20
C ASP A 42 12.56 -7.12 -32.37
N LYS A 43 12.78 -5.81 -32.57
CA LYS A 43 14.10 -5.18 -32.63
C LYS A 43 14.66 -4.81 -31.26
N VAL A 44 13.83 -4.84 -30.22
CA VAL A 44 14.24 -4.50 -28.84
C VAL A 44 15.15 -5.61 -28.33
N LYS A 45 16.38 -5.23 -27.95
CA LYS A 45 17.32 -6.17 -27.33
C LYS A 45 16.87 -6.45 -25.90
N GLN A 46 17.00 -7.70 -25.46
CA GLN A 46 16.34 -8.32 -24.31
C GLN A 46 16.65 -7.73 -22.91
N ASP A 47 17.44 -6.67 -22.83
CA ASP A 47 17.95 -6.11 -21.56
C ASP A 47 17.70 -4.59 -21.43
N ALA A 48 16.67 -4.08 -22.10
CA ALA A 48 16.21 -2.73 -21.85
C ALA A 48 15.33 -2.76 -20.59
N HIS A 49 15.74 -2.07 -19.52
CA HIS A 49 14.90 -1.75 -18.36
C HIS A 49 13.76 -0.78 -18.74
N ASP A 50 13.20 -0.97 -19.93
CA ASP A 50 12.42 -0.02 -20.69
C ASP A 50 11.46 -0.79 -21.63
N MET A 51 10.34 -0.19 -21.98
CA MET A 51 9.36 -0.76 -22.93
C MET A 51 9.18 0.19 -24.13
N LEU A 52 9.18 -0.34 -25.35
CA LEU A 52 8.87 0.43 -26.56
C LEU A 52 7.37 0.79 -26.55
N VAL A 53 7.05 2.07 -26.38
CA VAL A 53 5.67 2.59 -26.31
C VAL A 53 5.22 3.27 -27.61
N SER A 54 6.18 3.67 -28.44
CA SER A 54 5.97 4.17 -29.80
C SER A 54 7.25 3.97 -30.63
N GLU A 55 7.17 4.25 -31.94
CA GLU A 55 8.37 4.28 -32.79
C GLU A 55 9.41 5.22 -32.17
N ASN A 56 10.66 4.78 -32.14
CA ASN A 56 11.79 5.51 -31.59
C ASN A 56 11.66 5.93 -30.12
N THR A 57 10.69 5.40 -29.37
CA THR A 57 10.31 5.91 -28.06
C THR A 57 10.14 4.78 -27.06
N ILE A 58 11.06 4.70 -26.09
CA ILE A 58 10.98 3.75 -24.96
C ILE A 58 10.62 4.49 -23.67
N THR A 59 9.80 3.88 -22.82
CA THR A 59 9.55 4.34 -21.45
C THR A 59 10.66 3.91 -20.52
N VAL A 60 11.03 4.76 -19.56
CA VAL A 60 11.97 4.41 -18.49
C VAL A 60 11.19 3.93 -17.27
N TYR A 61 11.60 2.81 -16.67
CA TYR A 61 11.00 2.36 -15.42
C TYR A 61 11.28 3.36 -14.28
N HIS A 62 10.22 3.72 -13.56
CA HIS A 62 10.27 4.60 -12.40
C HIS A 62 9.17 4.20 -11.41
N ASN A 63 9.31 4.64 -10.16
CA ASN A 63 8.36 4.40 -9.10
C ASN A 63 7.89 5.74 -8.53
N ASP A 64 6.64 5.78 -8.07
CA ASP A 64 6.10 6.89 -7.30
C ASP A 64 5.90 6.49 -5.85
N TYR A 65 6.59 7.17 -4.94
CA TYR A 65 6.40 7.03 -3.50
C TYR A 65 5.70 8.26 -2.94
N VAL A 66 4.66 8.05 -2.14
CA VAL A 66 3.88 9.11 -1.49
C VAL A 66 3.92 8.90 0.02
N THR A 67 4.20 9.97 0.77
CA THR A 67 4.22 9.97 2.24
C THR A 67 3.21 10.97 2.77
N TYR A 68 2.45 10.56 3.77
CA TYR A 68 1.47 11.41 4.47
C TYR A 68 1.94 11.72 5.87
N HIS A 69 1.72 12.96 6.32
CA HIS A 69 1.81 13.33 7.72
C HIS A 69 0.40 13.29 8.32
N LEU A 70 0.15 12.34 9.22
CA LEU A 70 -1.15 12.11 9.86
C LEU A 70 -1.02 12.31 11.37
N ASP A 71 -1.40 13.49 11.83
CA ASP A 71 -1.45 13.83 13.26
C ASP A 71 -2.85 13.45 13.80
N LEU A 72 -2.94 12.25 14.38
CA LEU A 72 -4.22 11.62 14.75
C LEU A 72 -4.47 11.74 16.26
N ASP A 73 -5.50 12.50 16.64
CA ASP A 73 -6.00 12.59 18.02
C ASP A 73 -7.24 11.71 18.21
N VAL A 74 -7.05 10.43 18.53
CA VAL A 74 -8.16 9.49 18.76
C VAL A 74 -8.78 9.75 20.13
N ASN A 75 -9.81 10.60 20.16
CA ASN A 75 -10.51 11.03 21.38
C ASN A 75 -9.59 11.72 22.40
N GLY A 76 -8.62 12.50 21.89
CA GLY A 76 -7.60 13.21 22.68
C GLY A 76 -6.18 12.92 22.19
N THR A 77 -5.21 13.64 22.73
CA THR A 77 -3.81 13.66 22.24
C THR A 77 -2.93 12.55 22.82
N ASN A 78 -3.36 11.89 23.88
CA ASN A 78 -2.58 10.82 24.51
C ASN A 78 -2.99 9.47 23.93
N ASN A 79 -2.31 9.04 22.87
CA ASN A 79 -2.59 7.80 22.16
C ASN A 79 -1.40 6.82 22.20
N SER A 80 -1.68 5.55 21.86
CA SER A 80 -0.67 4.51 21.69
C SER A 80 -0.88 3.79 20.36
N PHE A 81 0.20 3.40 19.69
CA PHE A 81 0.14 2.58 18.49
C PHE A 81 0.15 1.09 18.84
N ILE A 82 -0.88 0.36 18.45
CA ILE A 82 -1.03 -1.08 18.75
C ILE A 82 -0.89 -1.90 17.48
N LYS A 83 0.12 -2.74 17.41
CA LYS A 83 0.31 -3.73 16.35
C LYS A 83 -0.48 -4.99 16.67
N SER A 84 -1.51 -5.29 15.87
CA SER A 84 -2.31 -6.51 15.99
C SER A 84 -1.90 -7.49 14.89
N THR A 85 -1.26 -8.60 15.27
CA THR A 85 -0.77 -9.62 14.35
C THR A 85 -1.64 -10.86 14.43
N VAL A 86 -2.17 -11.31 13.28
CA VAL A 86 -2.89 -12.58 13.16
C VAL A 86 -1.87 -13.73 13.24
N THR A 87 -2.06 -14.67 14.16
CA THR A 87 -1.10 -15.76 14.44
C THR A 87 -1.82 -17.10 14.50
N ALA A 88 -1.29 -18.11 13.80
CA ALA A 88 -1.81 -19.47 13.85
C ALA A 88 -1.34 -20.16 15.13
N ILE A 89 -2.26 -20.75 15.88
CA ILE A 89 -1.99 -21.60 17.02
C ILE A 89 -2.38 -23.02 16.64
N ARG A 90 -1.46 -23.96 16.86
CA ARG A 90 -1.75 -25.40 16.75
C ARG A 90 -2.49 -25.85 18.00
N ASP A 91 -3.58 -26.56 17.80
CA ASP A 91 -4.33 -27.17 18.89
C ASP A 91 -3.70 -28.53 19.20
N THR A 92 -2.91 -28.60 20.29
CA THR A 92 -2.14 -29.79 20.68
C THR A 92 -2.75 -30.53 21.88
N GLY A 93 -3.92 -30.11 22.37
CA GLY A 93 -4.45 -30.60 23.65
C GLY A 93 -5.97 -30.70 23.75
N CYS A 94 -6.73 -30.45 22.68
CA CYS A 94 -8.19 -30.54 22.73
C CYS A 94 -8.76 -31.70 21.92
N ASP A 95 -9.88 -32.26 22.41
CA ASP A 95 -10.72 -33.27 21.75
C ASP A 95 -11.58 -32.66 20.62
N THR A 96 -11.04 -31.70 19.87
CA THR A 96 -11.72 -31.15 18.70
C THR A 96 -11.10 -31.70 17.41
N PRO A 97 -11.90 -31.90 16.35
CA PRO A 97 -11.35 -32.24 15.03
C PRO A 97 -10.44 -31.15 14.44
N ARG A 98 -10.49 -29.92 14.98
CA ARG A 98 -9.75 -28.77 14.48
C ARG A 98 -8.31 -28.82 14.98
N ARG A 99 -7.35 -28.83 14.04
CA ARG A 99 -5.91 -28.94 14.35
C ARG A 99 -5.21 -27.61 14.63
N SER A 100 -5.81 -26.51 14.23
CA SER A 100 -5.29 -25.15 14.46
C SER A 100 -6.37 -24.10 14.28
N TYR A 101 -6.13 -22.92 14.82
CA TYR A 101 -6.96 -21.74 14.61
C TYR A 101 -6.09 -20.48 14.62
N TRP A 102 -6.64 -19.40 14.07
CA TRP A 102 -6.00 -18.10 14.12
C TRP A 102 -6.46 -17.34 15.35
N THR A 103 -5.52 -16.70 16.03
CA THR A 103 -5.78 -15.72 17.08
C THR A 103 -5.07 -14.40 16.75
N VAL A 104 -5.24 -13.39 17.60
CA VAL A 104 -4.58 -12.09 17.45
C VAL A 104 -3.63 -11.84 18.63
N ARG A 105 -2.36 -11.64 18.32
CA ARG A 105 -1.35 -11.13 19.26
C ARG A 105 -1.32 -9.61 19.17
N ARG A 106 -1.41 -8.91 20.30
CA ARG A 106 -1.41 -7.44 20.36
C ARG A 106 -0.17 -6.95 21.09
N GLU A 107 0.52 -5.99 20.48
CA GLU A 107 1.75 -5.41 21.02
C GLU A 107 1.64 -3.87 20.94
N VAL A 108 1.98 -3.18 22.03
CA VAL A 108 2.09 -1.72 22.04
C VAL A 108 3.48 -1.33 21.57
N ALA A 109 3.56 -0.38 20.65
CA ALA A 109 4.83 0.20 20.24
C ALA A 109 5.35 1.17 21.31
N GLU A 110 6.22 0.69 22.19
CA GLU A 110 6.80 1.49 23.30
C GLU A 110 7.77 2.59 22.84
N ARG A 111 8.25 2.54 21.59
CA ARG A 111 9.21 3.47 21.00
C ARG A 111 8.92 3.62 19.51
N GLU A 112 9.40 4.70 18.89
CA GLU A 112 9.20 5.00 17.47
C GLU A 112 9.64 3.84 16.56
N ALA A 113 10.81 3.25 16.82
CA ALA A 113 11.32 2.11 16.05
C ALA A 113 10.40 0.88 16.09
N ASN A 114 9.60 0.70 17.15
CA ASN A 114 8.62 -0.39 17.23
C ASN A 114 7.36 -0.11 16.39
N GLY A 115 7.15 1.15 15.98
CA GLY A 115 6.07 1.60 15.11
C GLY A 115 6.42 1.54 13.62
N GLU A 116 7.68 1.26 13.26
CA GLU A 116 8.07 1.02 11.86
C GLU A 116 7.53 -0.35 11.41
N VAL A 117 6.70 -0.36 10.37
CA VAL A 117 6.05 -1.57 9.88
C VAL A 117 6.24 -1.70 8.37
N ASP A 118 6.93 -2.75 7.96
CA ASP A 118 6.89 -3.24 6.58
C ASP A 118 5.65 -4.10 6.38
N LEU A 119 4.61 -3.51 5.75
CA LEU A 119 3.37 -4.19 5.44
C LEU A 119 3.53 -5.34 4.42
N GLY A 120 4.58 -5.31 3.59
CA GLY A 120 4.88 -6.35 2.60
C GLY A 120 5.59 -7.56 3.18
N ALA A 121 6.35 -7.39 4.27
CA ALA A 121 7.02 -8.47 4.98
C ALA A 121 6.12 -9.24 5.96
N VAL A 122 4.92 -8.74 6.26
CA VAL A 122 3.96 -9.44 7.13
C VAL A 122 3.43 -10.69 6.41
N LYS A 123 4.01 -11.85 6.75
CA LYS A 123 3.48 -13.14 6.33
C LYS A 123 2.24 -13.47 7.17
N ILE A 124 1.09 -13.52 6.51
CA ILE A 124 -0.18 -13.99 7.08
C ILE A 124 -0.20 -15.51 7.03
#